data_AF-A0A093FLA7-F1
#
_entry.id   AF-A0A093FLA7-F1
#
_cell.length_a   1.000
_cell.length_b   1.000
_cell.length_c   1.000
_cell.angle_alpha   90.00
_cell.angle_beta   90.00
_cell.angle_gamma   90.00
#
_symmetry.space_group_name_H-M   'P 1'
#
loop_
_entity.id
_entity.type
_entity.pdbx_description
1 polymer ?
#
loop_
_entity_poly.entity_id
_entity_poly.type
_entity_poly.pdbx_seq_one_letter_code
_entity_poly.pdbx_strand_id
1 'polypeptide(L)'
;QITNGTLDVKKLMKTWILHKGFPLVTVVRKGKIISIQQEKFLCHVEPENWTSDTSYLWHIPLTYVTNNCNFTHCINAYLLDQKSGM
;
A
#
# COMPACT_ATOMS: atom_id res chain seq x y z
N GLN A 1 10.91 7.18 9.07
CA GLN A 1 11.52 6.24 10.01
C GLN A 1 10.78 4.92 9.89
N ILE A 2 11.45 3.87 9.44
CA ILE A 2 10.94 2.49 9.60
C ILE A 2 10.96 2.28 11.11
N THR A 3 9.80 1.97 11.68
CA THR A 3 9.45 1.98 13.10
C THR A 3 10.56 1.52 14.04
N ASN A 4 10.55 2.06 15.26
CA ASN A 4 11.43 1.77 16.40
C ASN A 4 11.29 0.32 16.95
N GLY A 5 11.05 -0.65 16.06
CA GLY A 5 10.88 -2.08 16.29
C GLY A 5 11.15 -2.82 14.99
N THR A 6 11.86 -3.93 15.07
CA THR A 6 12.29 -4.73 13.91
C THR A 6 11.11 -5.06 13.01
N LEU A 7 11.13 -4.59 11.76
CA LEU A 7 10.14 -4.95 10.75
C LEU A 7 10.10 -6.48 10.61
N ASP A 8 8.93 -7.09 10.85
CA ASP A 8 8.75 -8.52 10.60
C ASP A 8 8.65 -8.77 9.08
N VAL A 9 9.81 -8.90 8.44
CA VAL A 9 9.94 -9.16 7.00
C VAL A 9 9.24 -10.47 6.62
N LYS A 10 9.22 -11.46 7.52
CA LYS A 10 8.55 -12.74 7.26
C LYS A 10 7.04 -12.54 7.18
N LYS A 11 6.44 -11.82 8.12
CA LYS A 11 5.00 -11.48 8.08
C LYS A 11 4.66 -10.65 6.85
N LEU A 12 5.51 -9.68 6.51
CA LEU A 12 5.33 -8.85 5.31
C LEU A 12 5.32 -9.73 4.05
N MET A 13 6.39 -10.51 3.84
CA MET A 13 6.58 -11.32 2.64
C MET A 13 5.56 -12.45 2.50
N LYS A 14 5.01 -12.97 3.61
CA LYS A 14 3.88 -13.90 3.57
C LYS A 14 2.70 -13.36 2.76
N THR A 15 2.38 -12.07 2.88
CA THR A 15 1.27 -11.47 2.13
C THR A 15 1.53 -11.44 0.62
N TRP A 16 2.79 -11.31 0.20
CA TRP A 16 3.21 -11.27 -1.20
C TRP A 16 3.28 -12.64 -1.87
N ILE A 17 3.66 -13.68 -1.13
CA ILE A 17 3.86 -15.02 -1.71
C ILE A 17 2.59 -15.87 -1.67
N LEU A 18 1.64 -15.59 -0.79
CA LEU A 18 0.41 -16.38 -0.63
C LEU A 18 -0.77 -15.84 -1.45
N HIS A 19 -0.78 -14.56 -1.82
CA HIS A 19 -1.85 -13.96 -2.63
C HIS A 19 -1.43 -13.86 -4.09
N LYS A 20 -2.27 -14.38 -4.99
CA LYS A 20 -2.08 -14.20 -6.44
C LYS A 20 -2.33 -12.75 -6.87
N GLY A 21 -1.52 -12.25 -7.80
CA GLY A 21 -1.65 -10.90 -8.35
C GLY A 21 -0.81 -9.88 -7.57
N PHE A 22 -1.22 -8.61 -7.63
CA PHE A 22 -0.51 -7.50 -6.99
C PHE A 22 -1.47 -6.38 -6.57
N PRO A 23 -1.10 -5.56 -5.58
CA PRO A 23 -1.93 -4.46 -5.11
C PRO A 23 -1.95 -3.28 -6.09
N LEU A 24 -3.12 -2.66 -6.23
CA LEU A 24 -3.30 -1.28 -6.66
C LEU A 24 -3.27 -0.39 -5.41
N VAL A 25 -2.44 0.64 -5.42
CA VAL A 25 -2.37 1.63 -4.34
C VAL A 25 -2.96 2.95 -4.84
N THR A 26 -4.09 3.32 -4.28
CA THR A 26 -4.79 4.57 -4.60
C THR A 26 -4.44 5.63 -3.57
N VAL A 27 -3.89 6.76 -4.03
CA VAL A 27 -3.48 7.88 -3.18
C VAL A 27 -4.36 9.08 -3.51
N VAL A 28 -5.12 9.57 -2.53
CA VAL A 28 -5.98 10.75 -2.66
C VAL A 28 -5.47 11.86 -1.77
N ARG A 29 -5.17 13.03 -2.35
CA ARG A 29 -4.71 14.20 -1.62
C ARG A 29 -5.80 15.26 -1.51
N LYS A 30 -6.11 15.67 -0.29
CA LYS A 30 -6.99 16.81 0.04
C LYS A 30 -6.21 17.82 0.87
N GLY A 31 -5.60 18.80 0.19
CA GLY A 31 -4.71 19.78 0.82
C GLY A 31 -3.46 19.13 1.42
N LYS A 32 -3.35 19.12 2.75
CA LYS A 32 -2.28 18.44 3.51
C LYS A 32 -2.66 17.00 3.92
N ILE A 33 -3.91 16.60 3.74
CA ILE A 33 -4.40 15.26 4.08
C ILE A 33 -4.12 14.33 2.90
N ILE A 34 -3.50 13.18 3.19
CA ILE A 34 -3.23 12.11 2.21
C ILE A 34 -3.97 10.86 2.70
N SER A 35 -4.89 10.37 1.89
CA SER A 35 -5.57 9.09 2.12
C SER A 35 -4.96 8.05 1.18
N ILE A 36 -4.58 6.90 1.74
CA ILE A 36 -3.96 5.80 1.01
C ILE A 36 -4.86 4.58 1.16
N GLN A 37 -5.16 3.92 0.06
CA GLN A 37 -5.97 2.72 0.01
C GLN A 37 -5.27 1.67 -0.84
N GLN A 38 -5.47 0.40 -0.48
CA GLN A 38 -5.02 -0.73 -1.28
C GLN A 38 -6.20 -1.63 -1.65
N GLU A 39 -6.14 -2.15 -2.86
CA GLU A 39 -7.03 -3.19 -3.37
C GLU A 39 -6.25 -4.09 -4.33
N LYS A 40 -6.82 -5.20 -4.75
CA LYS A 40 -6.20 -6.05 -5.77
C LYS A 40 -6.33 -5.41 -7.14
N PHE A 41 -5.24 -5.30 -7.89
CA PHE A 41 -5.30 -4.84 -9.28
C PHE A 41 -5.96 -5.88 -10.19
N LEU A 42 -6.87 -5.43 -11.06
CA LEU A 42 -7.60 -6.24 -12.03
C LEU A 42 -7.54 -5.55 -13.41
N CYS A 43 -6.97 -6.23 -14.42
CA CYS A 43 -6.86 -5.68 -15.79
C CYS A 43 -8.20 -5.57 -16.53
N HIS A 44 -9.14 -6.45 -16.22
CA HIS A 44 -10.45 -6.51 -16.87
C HIS A 44 -11.51 -6.61 -15.77
N VAL A 45 -12.38 -5.61 -15.72
CA VAL A 45 -13.51 -5.60 -14.80
C VAL A 45 -14.69 -6.21 -15.55
N GLU A 46 -14.92 -7.50 -15.36
CA GLU A 46 -16.26 -8.03 -15.64
C GLU A 46 -17.22 -7.48 -14.57
N PRO A 47 -18.34 -6.84 -14.95
CA PRO A 47 -19.26 -6.20 -14.01
C PRO A 47 -19.78 -7.14 -12.91
N GLU A 48 -19.87 -8.45 -13.17
CA GLU A 48 -20.38 -9.45 -12.23
C GLU A 48 -19.38 -9.88 -11.15
N ASN A 49 -18.07 -9.62 -11.35
CA ASN A 49 -17.02 -10.04 -10.43
C ASN A 49 -16.47 -8.89 -9.58
N TRP A 50 -17.18 -7.76 -9.53
CA TRP A 50 -16.86 -6.62 -8.66
C TRP A 50 -17.29 -6.87 -7.21
N THR A 51 -17.08 -8.08 -6.70
CA THR A 51 -16.87 -8.19 -5.27
C THR A 51 -15.53 -7.51 -5.03
N SER A 52 -15.53 -6.35 -4.36
CA SER A 52 -14.33 -5.87 -3.70
C SER A 52 -13.87 -7.04 -2.86
N ASP A 53 -12.90 -7.82 -3.35
CA ASP A 53 -12.51 -9.04 -2.68
C ASP A 53 -11.69 -8.60 -1.49
N THR A 54 -12.42 -8.27 -0.43
CA THR A 54 -11.90 -7.61 0.74
C THR A 54 -10.92 -8.53 1.49
N SER A 55 -10.77 -9.78 1.04
CA SER A 55 -9.82 -10.77 1.54
C SER A 55 -8.36 -10.41 1.22
N TYR A 56 -8.09 -9.64 0.15
CA TYR A 56 -6.73 -9.33 -0.25
C TYR A 56 -6.15 -8.16 0.56
N LEU A 57 -5.08 -8.45 1.30
CA LEU A 57 -4.32 -7.46 2.05
C LEU A 57 -2.83 -7.74 1.89
N TRP A 58 -2.10 -6.76 1.37
CA TRP A 58 -0.64 -6.77 1.31
C TRP A 58 -0.08 -5.87 2.40
N HIS A 59 1.07 -6.26 2.95
CA HIS A 59 1.91 -5.37 3.74
C HIS A 59 2.89 -4.70 2.78
N ILE A 60 2.64 -3.45 2.43
CA ILE A 60 3.36 -2.75 1.37
C ILE A 60 4.33 -1.72 1.98
N PRO A 61 5.66 -1.89 1.83
CA PRO A 61 6.63 -0.89 2.24
C PRO A 61 6.67 0.22 1.18
N LEU A 62 5.81 1.22 1.34
CA LEU A 62 5.73 2.35 0.43
C LEU A 62 6.88 3.32 0.69
N THR A 63 7.43 3.85 -0.40
CA THR A 63 8.33 4.98 -0.38
C THR A 63 7.72 6.15 -1.14
N TYR A 64 7.92 7.37 -0.64
CA TYR A 64 7.42 8.56 -1.30
C TYR A 64 8.36 9.75 -1.12
N VAL A 65 8.25 10.68 -2.07
CA VAL A 65 8.93 11.98 -2.07
C VAL A 65 7.91 13.08 -2.27
N THR A 66 8.24 14.29 -1.84
CA THR A 66 7.44 15.49 -2.08
C THR A 66 8.30 16.54 -2.77
N ASN A 67 7.66 17.60 -3.27
CA ASN A 67 8.34 18.72 -3.93
C ASN A 67 9.31 19.49 -2.99
N ASN A 68 9.27 19.25 -1.68
CA ASN A 68 10.22 19.83 -0.72
C ASN A 68 11.52 19.01 -0.59
N CYS A 69 11.69 17.94 -1.36
CA CYS A 69 12.93 17.19 -1.42
C CYS A 69 14.01 17.97 -2.17
N ASN A 70 15.01 18.50 -1.46
CA ASN A 70 16.08 19.30 -2.07
C ASN A 70 17.40 18.53 -2.33
N PHE A 71 17.78 17.46 -1.61
CA PHE A 71 18.99 16.65 -1.89
C PHE A 71 18.91 15.23 -1.28
N THR A 72 19.95 14.42 -1.54
CA THR A 72 20.21 12.95 -1.40
C THR A 72 19.56 12.09 -0.30
N HIS A 73 18.72 12.63 0.60
CA HIS A 73 18.09 11.86 1.69
C HIS A 73 16.68 12.37 2.03
N CYS A 74 15.75 12.27 1.09
CA CYS A 74 14.36 12.74 1.28
C CYS A 74 13.30 11.64 1.10
N ILE A 75 13.74 10.40 0.92
CA ILE A 75 12.84 9.26 0.75
C ILE A 75 12.20 8.95 2.11
N ASN A 76 10.88 9.13 2.17
CA ASN A 76 10.10 8.72 3.33
C ASN A 76 9.59 7.30 3.11
N ALA A 77 9.53 6.53 4.19
CA ALA A 77 8.99 5.17 4.20
C ALA A 77 7.70 5.13 5.03
N TYR A 78 6.71 4.40 4.55
CA TYR A 78 5.44 4.16 5.23
C TYR A 78 5.02 2.71 4.98
N LEU A 79 4.71 1.98 6.05
CA LEU A 79 4.16 0.62 5.92
C LEU A 79 2.64 0.72 5.78
N LEU A 80 2.12 0.34 4.62
CA LEU A 80 0.68 0.17 4.43
C LEU A 80 0.32 -1.29 4.72
N ASP A 81 -0.14 -1.56 5.94
CA ASP A 81 -0.58 -2.87 6.42
C ASP A 81 -2.06 -2.89 6.85
N GLN A 82 -2.77 -1.78 6.63
CA GLN A 82 -4.19 -1.64 6.88
C GLN A 82 -5.01 -1.76 5.60
N LYS A 83 -6.24 -2.22 5.76
CA LYS A 83 -7.23 -2.38 4.70
C LYS A 83 -7.95 -1.05 4.43
N SER A 84 -8.38 -0.84 3.19
CA SER A 84 -9.21 0.32 2.83
C SER A 84 -10.53 0.28 3.63
N GLY A 85 -10.72 1.23 4.54
CA GLY A 85 -11.98 1.50 5.24
C GLY A 85 -12.45 0.41 6.22
N MET A 86 -12.00 0.51 7.48
CA MET A 86 -12.83 0.25 8.65
C MET A 86 -12.45 1.24 9.75
#